data_AF-A0A3M2S804-F1
#
_entry.id   AF-A0A3M2S804-F1
#
_cell.length_a   1.000
_cell.length_b   1.000
_cell.length_c   1.000
_cell.angle_alpha   90.00
_cell.angle_beta   90.00
_cell.angle_gamma   90.00
#
_symmetry.space_group_name_H-M   'P 1'
#
loop_
_entity.id
_entity.type
_entity.pdbx_description
1 polymer ?
#
loop_
_entity_poly.entity_id
_entity_poly.type
_entity_poly.pdbx_seq_one_letter_code
_entity_poly.pdbx_strand_id
1 'polypeptide(L)'
;MIPREDGYVHGCVFCNTIDHDTIRCAKYTRDFDSQVRVLVTERGNMPPLKDGEWHEITQECIHRSLISFEDGFPWTPEFGKMVLKTPELLEKAREGIEYLAKRPVDPKTRSWATIEDTIEGGSGKFESKLMDIGWI
;
A
#
# COMPACT_ATOMS: atom_id res chain seq x y z
N MET A 1 -0.47 7.40 11.54
CA MET A 1 -0.50 7.51 10.05
C MET A 1 -1.88 7.09 9.54
N ILE A 2 -2.88 7.94 9.74
CA ILE A 2 -4.26 7.77 9.27
C ILE A 2 -4.39 8.59 7.97
N PRO A 3 -5.15 8.15 6.95
CA PRO A 3 -5.29 8.95 5.72
C PRO A 3 -5.99 10.29 5.99
N ARG A 4 -5.81 11.24 5.08
CA ARG A 4 -6.63 12.45 5.00
C ARG A 4 -7.90 12.18 4.18
N GLU A 5 -8.73 13.21 4.02
CA GLU A 5 -10.01 13.12 3.28
C GLU A 5 -9.87 12.67 1.82
N ASP A 6 -8.66 12.74 1.24
CA ASP A 6 -8.38 12.23 -0.10
C ASP A 6 -7.93 10.76 -0.13
N GLY A 7 -7.82 10.11 1.03
CA GLY A 7 -7.45 8.69 1.15
C GLY A 7 -5.94 8.43 1.30
N TYR A 8 -5.11 9.48 1.28
CA TYR A 8 -3.65 9.36 1.35
C TYR A 8 -3.09 9.86 2.68
N VAL A 9 -1.89 9.41 3.03
CA VAL A 9 -1.08 10.07 4.06
C VAL A 9 -0.25 11.18 3.42
N HIS A 10 -0.43 12.39 3.94
CA HIS A 10 0.31 13.59 3.54
C HIS A 10 1.48 13.82 4.47
N GLY A 11 2.57 14.38 3.94
CA GLY A 11 3.78 14.68 4.69
C GLY A 11 4.81 13.55 4.69
N CYS A 12 5.75 13.65 5.63
CA CYS A 12 6.94 12.83 5.68
C CYS A 12 6.89 11.84 6.84
N VAL A 13 6.93 10.54 6.54
CA VAL A 13 6.95 9.48 7.55
C VAL A 13 8.25 9.44 8.35
N PHE A 14 9.38 9.90 7.78
CA PHE A 14 10.67 9.92 8.47
C PHE A 14 10.86 11.08 9.45
N CYS A 15 10.13 12.17 9.23
CA CYS A 15 10.23 13.40 10.01
C CYS A 15 8.97 13.67 10.83
N ASN A 16 7.89 12.92 10.58
CA ASN A 16 6.58 13.11 11.20
C ASN A 16 6.09 14.56 11.11
N THR A 17 6.23 15.17 9.93
CA THR A 17 5.81 16.55 9.62
C THR A 17 5.02 16.60 8.31
N ILE A 18 4.25 17.66 8.11
CA ILE A 18 3.49 17.96 6.89
C ILE A 18 4.19 19.00 6.01
N ASP A 19 5.36 19.51 6.43
CA ASP A 19 6.10 20.56 5.70
C ASP A 19 6.67 20.09 4.36
N HIS A 20 6.90 18.77 4.24
CA HIS A 20 7.37 18.13 3.01
C HIS A 20 6.86 16.69 2.94
N ASP A 21 6.71 16.19 1.72
CA ASP A 21 6.34 14.80 1.47
C ASP A 21 7.53 13.85 1.62
N THR A 22 7.22 12.58 1.90
CA THR A 22 8.22 11.54 2.14
C THR A 22 9.26 11.46 1.02
N ILE A 23 8.85 11.51 -0.25
CA ILE A 23 9.78 11.38 -1.39
C ILE A 23 10.71 12.58 -1.57
N ARG A 24 10.41 13.72 -0.92
CA ARG A 24 11.22 14.95 -0.93
C ARG A 24 12.12 15.06 0.30
N CYS A 25 12.03 14.10 1.22
CA CYS A 25 12.84 14.10 2.44
C CYS A 25 14.29 13.75 2.12
N ALA A 26 15.25 14.43 2.76
CA ALA A 26 16.68 14.08 2.64
C ALA A 26 17.01 12.66 3.14
N LYS A 27 16.14 12.05 3.97
CA LYS A 27 16.26 10.67 4.45
C LYS A 27 15.70 9.65 3.45
N TYR A 28 14.94 10.10 2.45
CA TYR A 28 14.39 9.21 1.44
C TYR A 28 15.48 8.87 0.43
N THR A 29 15.71 7.57 0.24
CA THR A 29 16.67 7.06 -0.71
C THR A 29 15.94 6.52 -1.94
N ARG A 30 16.55 6.74 -3.12
CA ARG A 30 15.99 6.31 -4.40
C ARG A 30 16.44 4.91 -4.82
N ASP A 31 17.18 4.18 -3.98
CA ASP A 31 17.46 2.78 -4.24
C ASP A 31 16.17 1.95 -4.18
N PHE A 32 16.04 1.01 -5.10
CA PHE A 32 14.80 0.26 -5.29
C PHE A 32 14.30 -0.41 -4.01
N ASP A 33 15.19 -1.11 -3.28
CA ASP A 33 14.83 -1.85 -2.07
C ASP A 33 14.29 -0.93 -0.96
N SER A 34 14.86 0.25 -0.78
CA SER A 34 14.34 1.23 0.17
C SER A 34 13.02 1.83 -0.27
N GLN A 35 12.80 2.03 -1.57
CA GLN A 35 11.49 2.47 -2.07
C GLN A 35 10.42 1.39 -1.83
N VAL A 36 10.72 0.12 -2.13
CA VAL A 36 9.82 -1.01 -1.86
C VAL A 36 9.49 -1.09 -0.37
N ARG A 37 10.51 -0.95 0.48
CA ARG A 37 10.33 -0.99 1.93
C ARG A 37 9.33 0.08 2.38
N VAL A 38 9.60 1.34 2.04
CA VAL A 38 8.89 2.52 2.56
C VAL A 38 7.52 2.72 1.92
N LEU A 39 7.39 2.46 0.62
CA LEU A 39 6.16 2.73 -0.14
C LEU A 39 5.21 1.53 -0.16
N VAL A 40 5.72 0.31 -0.02
CA VAL A 40 4.92 -0.92 -0.13
C VAL A 40 4.89 -1.68 1.18
N THR A 41 6.01 -2.27 1.63
CA THR A 41 5.98 -3.26 2.73
C THR A 41 5.60 -2.65 4.08
N GLU A 42 6.16 -1.49 4.44
CA GLU A 42 5.80 -0.76 5.67
C GLU A 42 4.37 -0.19 5.60
N ARG A 43 3.75 -0.24 4.42
CA ARG A 43 2.41 0.24 4.12
C ARG A 43 1.40 -0.88 3.88
N GLY A 44 1.77 -2.14 4.13
CA GLY A 44 0.85 -3.28 4.05
C GLY A 44 -0.37 -3.06 4.94
N ASN A 45 -1.57 -3.13 4.35
CA ASN A 45 -2.84 -2.82 5.01
C ASN A 45 -2.84 -1.43 5.68
N MET A 46 -2.25 -0.43 5.02
CA MET A 46 -2.23 0.97 5.47
C MET A 46 -2.51 1.91 4.28
N PRO A 47 -2.89 3.17 4.54
CA PRO A 47 -3.08 4.13 3.46
C PRO A 47 -1.77 4.39 2.70
N PRO A 48 -1.80 4.64 1.38
CA PRO A 48 -0.62 4.99 0.61
C PRO A 48 -0.11 6.40 0.97
N LEU A 49 1.16 6.68 0.67
CA LEU A 49 1.72 8.03 0.75
C LEU A 49 1.31 8.82 -0.50
N LYS A 50 0.96 10.10 -0.34
CA LYS A 50 0.38 10.91 -1.43
C LYS A 50 1.22 10.94 -2.70
N ASP A 51 2.54 11.08 -2.54
CA ASP A 51 3.50 11.19 -3.65
C ASP A 51 4.29 9.88 -3.85
N GLY A 52 3.81 8.76 -3.32
CA GLY A 52 4.48 7.46 -3.42
C GLY A 52 3.92 6.62 -4.55
N GLU A 53 4.74 6.31 -5.55
CA GLU A 53 4.42 5.42 -6.69
C GLU A 53 4.44 3.93 -6.29
N TRP A 54 3.72 3.57 -5.23
CA TRP A 54 3.77 2.22 -4.65
C TRP A 54 3.32 1.14 -5.64
N HIS A 55 2.37 1.46 -6.53
CA HIS A 55 1.79 0.52 -7.49
C HIS A 55 2.84 0.07 -8.53
N GLU A 56 3.51 1.01 -9.19
CA GLU A 56 4.55 0.73 -10.19
C GLU A 56 5.71 -0.06 -9.58
N ILE A 57 6.12 0.30 -8.35
CA ILE A 57 7.18 -0.40 -7.61
C ILE A 57 6.77 -1.83 -7.29
N THR A 58 5.51 -2.04 -6.88
CA THR A 58 4.97 -3.37 -6.57
C THR A 58 4.92 -4.25 -7.82
N GLN A 59 4.46 -3.70 -8.94
CA GLN A 59 4.42 -4.40 -10.23
C GLN A 59 5.81 -4.89 -10.64
N GLU A 60 6.81 -4.03 -10.53
CA GLU A 60 8.21 -4.37 -10.83
C GLU A 60 8.75 -5.47 -9.90
N CYS A 61 8.45 -5.42 -8.60
CA CYS A 61 8.82 -6.48 -7.65
C CYS A 61 8.25 -7.85 -8.03
N ILE A 62 6.98 -7.88 -8.44
CA ILE A 62 6.28 -9.10 -8.79
C ILE A 62 6.79 -9.64 -10.12
N HIS A 63 7.00 -8.78 -11.12
CA HIS A 63 7.61 -9.17 -12.40
C HIS A 63 9.00 -9.78 -12.24
N ARG A 64 9.76 -9.30 -11.25
CA ARG A 64 11.11 -9.79 -10.95
C ARG A 64 11.14 -10.88 -9.87
N SER A 65 9.98 -11.28 -9.34
CA SER A 65 9.83 -12.25 -8.24
C SER A 65 10.76 -11.99 -7.04
N LEU A 66 10.95 -10.72 -6.66
CA LEU A 66 11.97 -10.33 -5.68
C LEU A 66 11.53 -10.49 -4.23
N ILE A 67 10.25 -10.20 -3.93
CA ILE A 67 9.76 -9.98 -2.56
C ILE A 67 8.35 -10.57 -2.40
N SER A 68 8.07 -11.15 -1.23
CA SER A 68 6.72 -11.53 -0.78
C SER A 68 6.05 -10.38 -0.01
N PHE A 69 4.73 -10.24 -0.17
CA PHE A 69 3.92 -9.20 0.46
C PHE A 69 3.01 -9.79 1.53
N GLU A 70 3.60 -10.39 2.56
CA GLU A 70 2.87 -11.13 3.61
C GLU A 70 1.92 -10.25 4.43
N ASP A 71 2.32 -9.00 4.68
CA ASP A 71 1.53 -8.01 5.43
C ASP A 71 0.47 -7.29 4.57
N GLY A 72 0.28 -7.74 3.32
CA GLY A 72 -0.64 -7.15 2.35
C GLY A 72 -0.09 -5.92 1.63
N PHE A 73 -0.95 -5.27 0.85
CA PHE A 73 -0.60 -4.10 0.05
C PHE A 73 -1.18 -2.81 0.66
N PRO A 74 -0.68 -1.64 0.24
CA PRO A 74 -1.33 -0.37 0.54
C PRO A 74 -2.80 -0.36 0.12
N TRP A 75 -3.64 0.36 0.86
CA TRP A 75 -5.05 0.54 0.51
C TRP A 75 -5.21 1.33 -0.78
N THR A 76 -6.37 1.17 -1.42
CA THR A 76 -6.88 2.19 -2.33
C THR A 76 -7.18 3.50 -1.56
N PRO A 77 -7.07 4.66 -2.21
CA PRO A 77 -7.52 5.93 -1.63
C PRO A 77 -9.01 5.89 -1.23
N GLU A 78 -9.84 5.20 -2.00
CA GLU A 78 -11.27 5.03 -1.76
C GLU A 78 -11.53 4.28 -0.44
N PHE A 79 -10.77 3.21 -0.19
CA PHE A 79 -10.83 2.51 1.08
C PHE A 79 -10.33 3.40 2.23
N GLY A 80 -9.25 4.17 2.04
CA GLY A 80 -8.81 5.17 3.01
C GLY A 80 -9.90 6.18 3.39
N LYS A 81 -10.65 6.69 2.40
CA LYS A 81 -11.82 7.56 2.61
C LYS A 81 -12.93 6.86 3.39
N MET A 82 -13.18 5.59 3.11
CA MET A 82 -14.18 4.78 3.82
C MET A 82 -13.77 4.54 5.27
N VAL A 83 -12.51 4.22 5.54
CA VAL A 83 -11.96 4.05 6.90
C VAL A 83 -12.22 5.29 7.74
N LEU A 84 -12.03 6.50 7.19
CA LEU A 84 -12.32 7.75 7.90
C LEU A 84 -13.80 7.94 8.27
N LYS A 85 -14.71 7.41 7.44
CA LYS A 85 -16.16 7.57 7.60
C LYS A 85 -16.80 6.47 8.44
N THR A 86 -16.10 5.37 8.68
CA THR A 86 -16.59 4.20 9.41
C THR A 86 -15.87 4.08 10.76
N PRO A 87 -16.52 4.41 11.89
CA PRO A 87 -15.88 4.46 13.21
C PRO A 87 -15.12 3.18 13.60
N GLU A 88 -15.71 2.01 13.33
CA GLU A 88 -15.09 0.70 13.64
C GLU A 88 -13.81 0.46 12.83
N LEU A 89 -13.79 0.86 11.55
CA LEU A 89 -12.59 0.75 10.72
C LEU A 89 -11.53 1.75 11.15
N LEU A 90 -11.94 2.96 11.55
CA LEU A 90 -11.02 3.98 12.04
C LEU A 90 -10.35 3.55 13.35
N GLU A 91 -11.09 2.94 14.26
CA GLU A 91 -10.56 2.39 15.51
C GLU A 91 -9.54 1.29 15.22
N LYS A 92 -9.90 0.31 14.37
CA LYS A 92 -8.96 -0.73 13.90
C LYS A 92 -7.71 -0.16 13.23
N ALA A 93 -7.87 0.86 12.40
CA ALA A 93 -6.74 1.54 11.75
C ALA A 93 -5.81 2.24 12.76
N ARG A 94 -6.35 2.77 13.87
CA ARG A 94 -5.56 3.37 14.95
C ARG A 94 -4.82 2.31 15.75
N GLU A 95 -5.50 1.22 16.15
CA GLU A 95 -4.86 0.06 16.78
C GLU A 95 -3.77 -0.53 15.86
N GLY A 96 -4.03 -0.58 14.56
CA GLY A 96 -3.14 -1.07 13.51
C GLY A 96 -1.82 -0.31 13.34
N ILE A 97 -1.68 0.85 13.98
CA ILE A 97 -0.40 1.58 14.06
C ILE A 97 0.58 0.80 14.95
N GLU A 98 0.09 0.22 16.03
CA GLU A 98 0.90 -0.54 17.00
C GLU A 98 0.83 -2.05 16.72
N TYR A 99 -0.32 -2.54 16.26
CA TYR A 99 -0.60 -3.97 16.11
C TYR A 99 -0.96 -4.33 14.67
N LEU A 100 0.00 -4.82 13.88
CA LEU A 100 -0.17 -5.22 12.47
C LEU A 100 -1.44 -6.04 12.20
N ALA A 101 -1.74 -7.02 13.05
CA ALA A 101 -2.90 -7.90 12.93
C ALA A 101 -4.28 -7.19 13.05
N LYS A 102 -4.30 -5.93 13.51
CA LYS A 102 -5.50 -5.11 13.63
C LYS A 102 -5.76 -4.24 12.40
N ARG A 103 -4.81 -4.16 11.47
CA ARG A 103 -4.95 -3.32 10.27
C ARG A 103 -6.13 -3.80 9.42
N PRO A 104 -7.07 -2.92 9.08
CA PRO A 104 -8.15 -3.30 8.19
C PRO A 104 -7.60 -3.60 6.79
N VAL A 105 -8.13 -4.66 6.18
CA VAL A 105 -7.72 -5.12 4.85
C VAL A 105 -8.63 -4.49 3.81
N ASP A 106 -8.05 -3.84 2.80
CA ASP A 106 -8.80 -3.38 1.64
C ASP A 106 -9.10 -4.57 0.72
N PRO A 107 -10.38 -4.93 0.48
CA PRO A 107 -10.72 -6.05 -0.39
C PRO A 107 -10.17 -5.92 -1.82
N LYS A 108 -9.93 -4.68 -2.28
CA LYS A 108 -9.44 -4.37 -3.63
C LYS A 108 -7.92 -4.48 -3.77
N THR A 109 -7.20 -4.49 -2.65
CA THR A 109 -5.74 -4.65 -2.64
C THR A 109 -5.30 -5.81 -1.74
N ARG A 110 -6.20 -6.75 -1.43
CA ARG A 110 -5.89 -7.91 -0.57
C ARG A 110 -4.88 -8.87 -1.21
N SER A 111 -4.81 -8.90 -2.53
CA SER A 111 -3.86 -9.68 -3.33
C SER A 111 -3.51 -8.95 -4.61
N TRP A 112 -2.42 -9.36 -5.25
CA TRP A 112 -2.04 -8.78 -6.54
C TRP A 112 -3.11 -8.98 -7.62
N ALA A 113 -3.72 -10.17 -7.68
CA ALA A 113 -4.81 -10.45 -8.61
C ALA A 113 -5.97 -9.43 -8.46
N THR A 114 -6.35 -9.09 -7.21
CA THR A 114 -7.39 -8.07 -6.99
C THR A 114 -6.99 -6.66 -7.40
N ILE A 115 -5.69 -6.34 -7.33
CA ILE A 115 -5.14 -5.05 -7.75
C ILE A 115 -5.27 -4.90 -9.28
N GLU A 116 -4.89 -5.91 -10.05
CA GLU A 116 -4.98 -5.89 -11.51
C GLU A 116 -6.43 -5.78 -12.01
N ASP A 117 -7.36 -6.49 -11.37
CA ASP A 117 -8.78 -6.41 -11.67
C ASP A 117 -9.37 -5.01 -11.38
N THR A 118 -8.84 -4.32 -10.37
CA THR A 118 -9.44 -3.07 -9.85
C THR A 118 -8.77 -1.80 -10.38
N ILE A 119 -7.45 -1.77 -10.46
CA ILE A 119 -6.66 -0.58 -10.78
C ILE A 119 -6.30 -0.55 -12.27
N GLU A 120 -5.96 -1.69 -12.87
CA GLU A 120 -5.48 -1.74 -14.25
C GLU A 120 -6.60 -1.97 -15.28
N GLY A 121 -7.82 -2.32 -14.83
CA GLY A 121 -8.92 -2.68 -15.74
C GLY A 121 -8.56 -3.84 -16.68
N GLY A 122 -7.60 -4.68 -16.27
CA GLY A 122 -6.93 -5.68 -17.09
C GLY A 122 -7.69 -7.00 -17.14
N SER A 123 -7.87 -7.52 -18.36
CA SER A 123 -8.66 -8.71 -18.69
C SER A 123 -8.08 -10.04 -18.19
N GLY A 124 -8.02 -10.33 -16.88
CA GLY A 124 -7.81 -11.70 -16.33
C GLY A 124 -6.58 -12.49 -16.84
N LYS A 125 -5.58 -11.84 -17.44
CA LYS A 125 -4.42 -12.50 -18.09
C LYS A 125 -3.31 -12.88 -17.10
N PHE A 126 -3.44 -12.47 -15.85
CA PHE A 126 -2.41 -12.68 -14.83
C PHE A 126 -2.78 -13.75 -13.79
N GLU A 127 -4.08 -14.02 -13.55
CA GLU A 127 -4.49 -15.25 -12.84
C GLU A 127 -3.86 -16.49 -13.49
N SER A 128 -3.86 -16.56 -14.82
CA SER A 128 -3.16 -17.62 -15.56
C SER A 128 -1.65 -17.63 -15.30
N LYS A 129 -1.02 -16.45 -15.16
CA LYS A 129 0.42 -16.34 -14.89
C LYS A 129 0.78 -16.68 -13.45
N LEU A 130 -0.08 -16.36 -12.48
CA LEU A 130 0.05 -16.72 -11.07
C LEU A 130 -0.11 -18.23 -10.83
N MET A 131 -1.03 -18.87 -11.56
CA MET A 131 -1.13 -20.34 -11.61
C MET A 131 0.14 -20.96 -12.22
N ASP A 132 0.67 -20.37 -13.30
CA ASP A 132 1.89 -20.88 -13.95
C ASP A 132 3.16 -20.77 -13.06
N ILE A 133 3.21 -19.82 -12.13
CA ILE A 133 4.33 -19.66 -11.18
C ILE A 133 4.06 -20.25 -9.79
N GLY A 134 2.91 -20.89 -9.56
CA GLY A 134 2.61 -21.66 -8.35
C GLY A 134 2.30 -20.85 -7.09
N TRP A 135 1.77 -19.62 -7.24
CA TRP A 135 1.45 -18.72 -6.13
C TRP A 135 -0.02 -18.80 -5.67
N ILE A 136 -0.87 -19.54 -6.38
CA ILE A 136 -2.26 -19.88 -6.02
C ILE A 136 -2.51 -21.34 -6.38
#